data_AF-A0A972SLB7-F1
#
_entry.id   AF-A0A972SLB7-F1
#
_cell.length_a   1.000
_cell.length_b   1.000
_cell.length_c   1.000
_cell.angle_alpha   90.00
_cell.angle_beta   90.00
_cell.angle_gamma   90.00
#
_symmetry.space_group_name_H-M   'P 1'
#
loop_
_entity.id
_entity.type
_entity.pdbx_description
1 polymer ?
#
loop_
_entity_poly.entity_id
_entity_poly.type
_entity_poly.pdbx_seq_one_letter_code
_entity_poly.pdbx_strand_id
1 'polypeptide(L)' 'MTDDQFRNRQMTVRVLDLCDECKTLREGVEARSCKSYWPSWSLSLASCEPCWESAKRTAAAEAEGLIIC' A
#
# COMPACT_ATOMS: atom_id res chain seq x y z
N MET A 1 -33.51 29.59 -14.97
CA MET A 1 -32.39 29.05 -14.17
C MET A 1 -32.75 27.60 -13.90
N THR A 2 -31.99 26.65 -14.43
CA THR A 2 -32.28 25.20 -14.28
C THR A 2 -31.64 24.69 -12.99
N ASP A 3 -32.47 24.46 -11.98
CA ASP A 3 -32.11 23.98 -10.63
C ASP A 3 -31.38 22.60 -10.59
N ASP A 4 -31.29 21.89 -11.71
CA ASP A 4 -30.77 20.51 -11.75
C ASP A 4 -29.25 20.36 -11.95
N GLN A 5 -28.49 21.44 -12.14
CA GLN A 5 -27.04 21.31 -12.34
C GLN A 5 -26.28 20.84 -11.09
N PHE A 6 -26.85 21.01 -9.89
CA PHE A 6 -26.22 20.57 -8.66
C PHE A 6 -26.38 19.05 -8.43
N ARG A 7 -27.50 18.47 -8.89
CA ARG A 7 -27.84 17.04 -8.71
C ARG A 7 -27.15 16.12 -9.72
N ASN A 8 -26.73 16.65 -10.86
CA ASN A 8 -26.04 15.91 -11.92
C ASN A 8 -24.50 15.86 -11.80
N ARG A 9 -23.94 16.20 -10.63
CA ARG A 9 -22.50 16.02 -10.40
C ARG A 9 -22.20 14.53 -10.33
N GLN A 10 -21.27 14.05 -11.16
CA GLN A 10 -20.77 12.68 -11.06
C GLN A 10 -20.21 12.47 -9.65
N MET A 11 -20.85 11.60 -8.88
CA MET A 11 -20.32 11.15 -7.60
C MET A 11 -19.34 10.02 -7.86
N THR A 12 -18.07 10.25 -7.56
CA THR A 12 -17.04 9.21 -7.55
C THR A 12 -17.02 8.55 -6.18
N VAL A 13 -17.34 7.26 -6.11
CA VAL A 13 -17.21 6.47 -4.88
C VAL A 13 -15.77 5.97 -4.80
N ARG A 14 -15.12 6.21 -3.66
CA ARG A 14 -13.77 5.73 -3.35
C ARG A 14 -13.88 4.70 -2.24
N VAL A 15 -13.31 3.51 -2.45
CA VAL A 15 -13.25 2.46 -1.42
C VAL A 15 -11.95 2.66 -0.65
N LEU A 16 -12.08 2.90 0.65
CA LEU A 16 -10.95 3.08 1.56
C LEU A 16 -10.91 1.91 2.53
N ASP A 17 -9.76 1.26 2.60
CA ASP A 17 -9.50 0.17 3.53
C ASP A 17 -8.48 0.60 4.58
N LEU A 18 -8.59 0.03 5.78
CA LEU A 18 -7.64 0.30 6.85
C LEU A 18 -6.32 -0.40 6.54
N CYS A 19 -5.24 0.37 6.40
CA CYS A 19 -3.90 -0.19 6.28
C CYS A 19 -3.38 -0.55 7.68
N ASP A 20 -3.00 -1.82 7.88
CA ASP A 20 -2.54 -2.30 9.18
C ASP A 20 -1.17 -1.75 9.60
N GLU A 21 -0.34 -1.34 8.65
CA GLU A 21 0.99 -0.79 8.91
C GLU A 21 0.96 0.65 9.42
N CYS A 22 0.18 1.50 8.77
CA CYS A 22 0.12 2.93 9.12
C CYS A 22 -1.14 3.32 9.91
N LYS A 23 -2.05 2.37 10.17
CA LYS A 23 -3.32 2.56 10.88
C LYS A 23 -4.17 3.72 10.30
N THR A 24 -4.07 3.94 8.99
CA THR A 24 -4.87 4.95 8.28
C THR A 24 -5.69 4.32 7.17
N LEU A 25 -6.86 4.92 6.89
CA LEU A 25 -7.69 4.56 5.76
C LEU A 25 -7.02 5.01 4.46
N ARG A 26 -6.75 4.06 3.57
CA ARG A 26 -6.02 4.26 2.31
C ARG A 26 -6.72 3.51 1.19
N GLU A 27 -6.50 3.98 -0.03
CA GLU A 27 -6.86 3.25 -1.23
C GLU A 27 -5.79 2.19 -1.54
N GLY A 28 -6.20 1.09 -2.19
CA GLY A 28 -5.28 0.09 -2.71
C GLY A 28 -4.51 -0.66 -1.62
N VAL A 29 -5.16 -0.93 -0.49
CA VAL A 29 -4.67 -1.90 0.50
C VAL A 29 -4.92 -3.29 -0.07
N GLU A 30 -3.85 -3.94 -0.50
CA GLU A 30 -3.93 -5.24 -1.16
C GLU A 30 -2.86 -6.17 -0.61
N ALA A 31 -3.15 -7.48 -0.59
CA ALA A 31 -2.17 -8.49 -0.25
C ALA A 31 -1.14 -8.61 -1.38
N ARG A 32 0.09 -8.17 -1.11
CA ARG A 32 1.20 -8.24 -2.06
C ARG A 32 2.25 -9.22 -1.57
N SER A 33 2.90 -9.91 -2.50
CA SER A 33 4.04 -10.77 -2.21
C SER A 33 5.22 -10.45 -3.15
N CYS A 34 6.43 -10.52 -2.61
CA CYS A 34 7.67 -10.33 -3.35
C CYS A 34 8.67 -11.36 -2.87
N LYS A 35 9.40 -11.96 -3.82
CA LYS A 35 10.48 -12.91 -3.53
C LYS A 35 11.68 -12.51 -4.37
N SER A 36 12.81 -12.32 -3.71
CA SER A 36 14.11 -12.09 -4.33
C SER A 36 14.93 -13.38 -4.31
N TYR A 37 15.67 -13.62 -5.39
CA TYR A 37 16.59 -14.75 -5.49
C TYR A 37 17.95 -14.45 -4.85
N TRP A 38 18.46 -13.22 -5.01
CA TRP A 38 19.75 -12.81 -4.48
C TRP A 38 19.78 -11.30 -4.19
N PRO A 39 19.90 -10.85 -2.92
CA PRO A 39 19.88 -11.67 -1.71
C PRO A 39 18.51 -12.34 -1.50
N SER A 40 18.51 -13.52 -0.86
CA SER A 40 17.31 -14.35 -0.73
C SER A 40 16.39 -13.82 0.38
N TRP A 41 15.28 -13.18 -0.02
CA TRP A 41 14.24 -12.75 0.92
C TRP A 41 12.85 -12.90 0.30
N SER A 42 11.85 -13.03 1.17
CA SER A 42 10.45 -13.07 0.77
C SER A 42 9.64 -12.20 1.71
N LEU A 43 8.80 -11.35 1.15
CA LEU A 43 7.90 -10.47 1.88
C LEU A 43 6.48 -10.71 1.39
N SER A 44 5.55 -10.95 2.32
CA SER A 44 4.11 -11.03 2.04
C SER A 44 3.39 -10.13 3.03
N LEU A 45 2.72 -9.09 2.54
CA LEU A 45 2.09 -8.08 3.38
C LEU A 45 0.85 -7.52 2.70
N ALA A 46 -0.23 -7.36 3.46
CA ALA A 46 -1.41 -6.62 3.04
C ALA A 46 -1.29 -5.17 3.52
N SER A 47 -0.96 -4.26 2.63
CA SER A 47 -0.73 -2.86 2.99
C SER A 47 -0.96 -1.92 1.82
N CYS A 48 -1.09 -0.63 2.11
CA CYS A 48 -1.12 0.40 1.07
C CYS A 48 0.24 0.47 0.34
N GLU A 49 0.23 0.99 -0.89
CA GLU A 49 1.43 1.16 -1.73
C GLU A 49 2.67 1.74 -1.01
N PRO A 50 2.58 2.86 -0.25
CA PRO A 50 3.77 3.41 0.40
C PRO A 50 4.32 2.50 1.52
N CYS A 51 3.46 1.84 2.29
CA CYS A 51 3.89 0.90 3.33
C CYS A 51 4.53 -0.36 2.74
N TRP A 52 4.04 -0.79 1.58
CA TRP A 52 4.63 -1.90 0.84
C TRP A 52 6.03 -1.57 0.33
N GLU A 53 6.24 -0.38 -0.23
CA GLU A 53 7.56 0.05 -0.68
C GLU A 53 8.56 0.18 0.46
N SER A 54 8.15 0.74 1.61
CA SER A 54 9.02 0.81 2.79
C SER A 54 9.39 -0.58 3.28
N ALA A 55 8.43 -1.49 3.41
CA ALA A 55 8.68 -2.85 3.88
C ALA A 55 9.60 -3.63 2.94
N LYS A 56 9.45 -3.44 1.61
CA LYS A 56 10.37 -4.01 0.63
C LYS A 56 11.80 -3.50 0.78
N ARG A 57 11.98 -2.19 1.00
CA ARG A 57 13.31 -1.59 1.19
C ARG A 57 13.97 -2.12 2.47
N THR A 58 13.21 -2.25 3.56
CA THR A 58 13.70 -2.83 4.81
C THR A 58 14.11 -4.30 4.61
N ALA A 59 13.24 -5.12 4.02
CA ALA A 59 13.53 -6.53 3.77
C ALA A 59 14.75 -6.73 2.84
N ALA A 60 14.91 -5.88 1.84
CA ALA A 60 16.10 -5.87 0.99
C ALA A 60 17.36 -5.49 1.77
N ALA A 61 17.31 -4.44 2.59
CA ALA A 61 18.44 -3.98 3.39
C ALA A 61 18.84 -4.98 4.50
N GLU A 62 17.87 -5.66 5.12
CA GLU A 62 18.12 -6.79 6.04
C GLU A 62 18.81 -7.95 5.31
N ALA A 63 18.37 -8.29 4.11
CA ALA A 63 18.94 -9.38 3.32
C ALA A 63 20.34 -9.05 2.77
N GLU A 64 20.65 -7.76 2.55
CA GLU A 64 22.00 -7.26 2.21
C GLU A 64 22.92 -7.15 3.45
N GLY A 65 22.39 -7.38 4.66
CA GLY A 65 23.15 -7.26 5.91
C GLY A 65 23.47 -5.81 6.30
N LEU A 66 22.78 -4.83 5.72
CA LEU A 66 22.93 -3.41 6.04
C LEU A 66 22.17 -3.00 7.32
N ILE A 67 21.19 -3.79 7.74
CA ILE A 67 20.44 -3.62 8.98
C ILE A 67 20.74 -4.83 9.86
N ILE A 68 21.67 -4.66 10.81
CA ILE A 68 21.89 -5.60 11.92
C ILE A 68 21.06 -5.06 13.08
N CYS A 69 19.97 -5.74 13.41
CA CYS A 69 19.32 -5.59 14.72
C CYS A 69 20.17 -6.27 15.78
#